data_AF-A0A9W9P747-F1
#
_entry.id   AF-A0A9W9P747-F1
#
_cell.length_a   1.000
_cell.length_b   1.000
_cell.length_c   1.000
_cell.angle_alpha   90.00
_cell.angle_beta   90.00
_cell.angle_gamma   90.00
#
_symmetry.space_group_name_H-M   'P 1'
#
loop_
_entity.id
_entity.type
_entity.pdbx_description
1 polymer ?
#
loop_
_entity_poly.entity_id
_entity_poly.type
_entity_poly.pdbx_seq_one_letter_code
_entity_poly.pdbx_strand_id
1 'polypeptide(L)'
;MQRGVFLWARLVVRSLLNGIGHRANPRDLRKRLDRIPKGLDELFDSIFDSIDPEDRPLSDKLFLIAIKGIGKWEEPCDAMTFSRLEDLDDPNFPQNRPMRPQSQSEINEHIMRMPYLLDRFSKGLIEIKPQPKHTTEDHNEFHYRIEFYHRTVYEYIVGARQREMEIRNPGFDALASALRLAVANIKFLNLPDFQERPDYKEWTKSRDL
;
A
#
# COMPACT_ATOMS: atom_id res chain seq x y z
N MET A 1 29.52 0.46 -4.31
CA MET A 1 29.49 -0.13 -2.94
C MET A 1 28.78 0.74 -1.88
N GLN A 2 28.48 2.03 -2.10
CA GLN A 2 27.95 2.91 -1.04
C GLN A 2 26.42 2.89 -0.82
N ARG A 3 25.60 2.42 -1.78
CA ARG A 3 24.12 2.49 -1.67
C ARG A 3 23.51 1.54 -0.63
N GLY A 4 24.12 0.38 -0.39
CA GLY A 4 23.58 -0.62 0.54
C GLY A 4 23.69 -0.22 2.01
N VAL A 5 24.77 0.48 2.40
CA VAL A 5 25.04 0.84 3.81
C VAL A 5 24.05 1.86 4.34
N PHE A 6 23.68 2.87 3.54
CA PHE A 6 22.70 3.87 3.97
C PHE A 6 21.29 3.27 4.12
N LEU A 7 20.88 2.44 3.15
CA LEU A 7 19.61 1.73 3.23
C LEU A 7 19.54 0.83 4.46
N TRP A 8 20.60 0.05 4.68
CA TRP A 8 20.76 -0.79 5.86
C TRP A 8 20.63 0.05 7.14
N ALA A 9 21.41 1.12 7.27
CA ALA A 9 21.37 1.99 8.45
C ALA A 9 19.97 2.56 8.71
N ARG A 10 19.26 2.98 7.66
CA ARG A 10 17.90 3.52 7.77
C ARG A 10 16.89 2.45 8.23
N LEU A 11 16.96 1.23 7.69
CA LEU A 11 16.11 0.10 8.11
C LEU A 11 16.41 -0.34 9.54
N VAL A 12 17.68 -0.33 9.93
CA VAL A 12 18.15 -0.63 11.29
C VAL A 12 17.62 0.37 12.30
N VAL A 13 17.78 1.66 12.03
CA VAL A 13 17.23 2.71 12.90
C VAL A 13 15.72 2.56 13.03
N ARG A 14 14.99 2.26 11.95
CA ARG A 14 13.55 2.06 12.00
C ARG A 14 13.16 0.82 12.83
N SER A 15 13.84 -0.32 12.62
CA SER A 15 13.62 -1.54 13.41
C SER A 15 13.84 -1.31 14.91
N LEU A 16 14.89 -0.55 15.25
CA LEU A 16 15.14 -0.13 16.64
C LEU A 16 14.01 0.74 17.17
N LEU A 17 13.59 1.77 16.44
CA LEU A 17 12.50 2.67 16.86
C LEU A 17 11.17 1.94 17.06
N ASN A 18 10.80 1.02 16.15
CA ASN A 18 9.58 0.22 16.26
C ASN A 18 9.57 -0.70 17.50
N GLY A 19 10.75 -1.04 18.01
CA GLY A 19 10.91 -1.87 19.19
C GLY A 19 11.06 -1.09 20.51
N ILE A 20 11.13 0.24 20.48
CA ILE A 20 11.32 1.08 21.67
C ILE A 20 9.94 1.38 22.28
N GLY A 21 9.63 0.71 23.38
CA GLY A 21 8.59 1.17 24.30
C GLY A 21 9.10 2.32 25.18
N HIS A 22 8.20 2.94 25.96
CA HIS A 22 8.45 4.07 26.87
C HIS A 22 9.57 3.87 27.93
N ARG A 23 10.23 2.70 27.98
CA ARG A 23 11.29 2.35 28.93
C ARG A 23 12.48 1.61 28.29
N ALA A 24 12.81 1.85 27.02
CA ALA A 24 14.00 1.22 26.44
C ALA A 24 15.29 1.80 27.06
N ASN A 25 16.06 0.98 27.79
CA ASN A 25 17.37 1.37 28.30
C ASN A 25 18.42 1.32 27.17
N PRO A 26 19.38 2.26 27.09
CA PRO A 26 20.51 2.21 26.16
C PRO A 26 21.23 0.86 26.06
N ARG A 27 21.32 0.08 27.15
CA ARG A 27 21.89 -1.27 27.12
C ARG A 27 21.08 -2.25 26.27
N ASP A 28 19.75 -2.16 26.31
CA ASP A 28 18.88 -3.04 25.54
C ASP A 28 18.91 -2.67 24.06
N LEU A 29 18.99 -1.37 23.76
CA LEU A 29 19.24 -0.89 22.40
C LEU A 29 20.56 -1.38 21.84
N ARG A 30 21.63 -1.36 22.64
CA ARG A 30 22.92 -1.88 22.21
C ARG A 30 22.87 -3.37 21.92
N LYS A 31 22.27 -4.17 22.81
CA LYS A 31 22.08 -5.61 22.59
C LYS A 31 21.25 -5.89 21.34
N ARG A 32 20.24 -5.07 21.05
CA ARG A 32 19.43 -5.20 19.83
C ARG A 32 20.25 -4.89 18.60
N LEU A 33 21.00 -3.78 18.62
CA LEU A 33 21.91 -3.41 17.54
C LEU A 33 22.95 -4.51 17.26
N ASP A 34 23.51 -5.14 18.29
CA ASP A 34 24.49 -6.22 18.15
C ASP A 34 23.89 -7.51 17.56
N ARG A 35 22.55 -7.66 17.57
CA ARG A 35 21.82 -8.79 16.96
C ARG A 35 21.36 -8.53 15.54
N ILE A 36 21.46 -7.29 15.07
CA ILE A 36 20.99 -6.92 13.74
C ILE A 36 21.92 -7.54 12.68
N PRO A 37 21.38 -8.18 11.64
CA PRO A 37 22.18 -8.78 10.58
C PRO A 37 23.02 -7.75 9.84
N LYS A 38 24.24 -8.12 9.43
CA LYS A 38 25.18 -7.20 8.74
C LYS A 38 24.89 -7.03 7.25
N GLY A 39 24.25 -8.02 6.63
CA GLY A 39 23.83 -7.96 5.24
C GLY A 39 22.39 -7.48 5.10
N LEU A 40 22.07 -7.02 3.90
CA LEU A 40 20.77 -6.43 3.60
C LEU A 40 19.69 -7.50 3.41
N ASP A 41 20.06 -8.65 2.83
CA ASP A 41 19.15 -9.76 2.59
C ASP A 41 18.70 -10.38 3.92
N GLU A 42 19.62 -10.63 4.85
CA GLU A 42 19.28 -11.14 6.18
C GLU A 42 18.49 -10.10 7.01
N LEU A 43 18.73 -8.80 6.78
CA LEU A 43 17.93 -7.75 7.37
C LEU A 43 16.50 -7.79 6.82
N PHE A 44 16.31 -7.97 5.51
CA PHE A 44 14.98 -8.17 4.94
C PHE A 44 14.32 -9.43 5.47
N ASP A 45 15.05 -10.54 5.59
CA ASP A 45 14.53 -11.77 6.20
C ASP A 45 13.96 -11.48 7.59
N SER A 46 14.73 -10.80 8.43
CA SER A 46 14.30 -10.45 9.79
C SER A 46 13.05 -9.56 9.83
N ILE A 47 12.89 -8.68 8.83
CA ILE A 47 11.71 -7.82 8.71
C ILE A 47 10.50 -8.65 8.31
N PHE A 48 10.63 -9.53 7.30
CA PHE A 48 9.55 -10.43 6.88
C PHE A 48 9.13 -11.38 8.00
N ASP A 49 10.09 -11.96 8.72
CA ASP A 49 9.84 -12.88 9.82
C ASP A 49 9.20 -12.19 11.02
N SER A 50 9.33 -10.85 11.13
CA SER A 50 8.69 -10.06 12.18
C SER A 50 7.20 -9.73 11.92
N ILE A 51 6.68 -10.06 10.74
CA ILE A 51 5.25 -9.92 10.43
C ILE A 51 4.50 -10.96 11.26
N ASP A 52 3.42 -10.50 11.91
CA ASP A 52 2.58 -11.36 12.74
C ASP A 52 2.08 -12.55 11.90
N PRO A 53 2.17 -13.80 12.41
CA PRO A 53 1.64 -14.97 11.71
C PRO A 53 0.18 -14.80 11.25
N GLU A 54 -0.65 -14.09 12.01
CA GLU A 54 -2.05 -13.81 11.64
C GLU A 54 -2.17 -12.83 10.46
N ASP A 55 -1.21 -11.93 10.32
CA ASP A 55 -1.16 -10.91 9.26
C ASP A 55 -0.49 -11.41 7.98
N ARG A 56 0.23 -12.53 8.05
CA ARG A 56 1.04 -13.05 6.94
C ARG A 56 0.24 -13.28 5.66
N PRO A 57 -1.00 -13.83 5.67
CA PRO A 57 -1.78 -13.98 4.44
C PRO A 57 -2.07 -12.64 3.76
N LEU A 58 -2.45 -11.60 4.51
CA LEU A 58 -2.73 -10.27 3.97
C LEU A 58 -1.45 -9.57 3.53
N SER A 59 -0.35 -9.76 4.26
CA SER A 59 0.97 -9.28 3.88
C SER A 59 1.43 -9.86 2.53
N ASP A 60 1.31 -11.17 2.36
CA ASP A 60 1.66 -11.84 1.11
C ASP A 60 0.83 -11.26 -0.04
N LYS A 61 -0.49 -11.12 0.13
CA LYS A 61 -1.39 -10.50 -0.86
C LYS A 61 -0.98 -9.06 -1.18
N LEU A 62 -0.68 -8.25 -0.16
CA LEU A 62 -0.21 -6.87 -0.33
C LEU A 62 1.03 -6.84 -1.23
N PHE A 63 2.06 -7.62 -0.91
CA PHE A 63 3.31 -7.64 -1.66
C PHE A 63 3.12 -8.19 -3.08
N LEU A 64 2.37 -9.27 -3.26
CA LEU A 64 2.10 -9.85 -4.57
C LEU A 64 1.35 -8.86 -5.49
N ILE A 65 0.36 -8.14 -4.97
CA ILE A 65 -0.34 -7.08 -5.71
C ILE A 65 0.61 -5.91 -5.99
N ALA A 66 1.36 -5.45 -4.98
CA ALA A 66 2.30 -4.33 -5.10
C ALA A 66 3.41 -4.59 -6.15
N ILE A 67 3.93 -5.81 -6.26
CA ILE A 67 4.92 -6.17 -7.29
C ILE A 67 4.34 -5.99 -8.69
N LYS A 68 3.07 -6.34 -8.91
CA LYS A 68 2.40 -6.19 -10.22
C LYS A 68 2.06 -4.73 -10.53
N GLY A 69 1.63 -3.96 -9.52
CA GLY A 69 1.13 -2.59 -9.66
C GLY A 69 2.20 -1.49 -9.55
N ILE A 70 3.13 -1.60 -8.62
CA ILE A 70 4.17 -0.57 -8.36
C ILE A 70 5.45 -0.87 -9.15
N GLY A 71 5.78 -2.15 -9.36
CA GLY A 71 7.06 -2.58 -9.92
C GLY A 71 7.20 -2.48 -11.44
N LYS A 72 6.08 -2.32 -12.16
CA LYS A 72 6.02 -2.36 -13.63
C LYS A 72 5.43 -1.10 -14.28
N TRP A 73 4.65 -0.34 -13.52
CA TRP A 73 3.94 0.82 -14.03
C TRP A 73 4.65 2.04 -13.47
N GLU A 74 5.18 2.89 -14.35
CA GLU A 74 5.75 4.19 -13.95
C GLU A 74 4.70 5.12 -13.32
N GLU A 75 3.43 4.70 -13.35
CA GLU A 75 2.31 5.37 -12.71
C GLU A 75 2.18 5.00 -11.22
N PRO A 76 2.04 6.01 -10.34
CA PRO A 76 1.76 5.82 -8.93
C PRO A 76 0.54 4.93 -8.68
N CYS A 77 0.68 3.92 -7.83
CA CYS A 77 -0.48 3.15 -7.38
C CYS A 77 -1.20 3.92 -6.26
N ASP A 78 -2.45 4.31 -6.49
CA ASP A 78 -3.25 5.06 -5.51
C ASP A 78 -3.43 4.22 -4.23
N ALA A 79 -3.11 4.81 -3.08
CA ALA A 79 -3.21 4.19 -1.77
C ALA A 79 -4.62 3.73 -1.44
N MET A 80 -5.65 4.42 -1.97
CA MET A 80 -7.05 4.03 -1.79
C MET A 80 -7.34 2.65 -2.38
N THR A 81 -6.60 2.21 -3.39
CA THR A 81 -6.68 0.84 -3.93
C THR A 81 -6.46 -0.22 -2.85
N PHE A 82 -5.59 0.06 -1.88
CA PHE A 82 -5.27 -0.90 -0.82
C PHE A 82 -6.09 -0.70 0.46
N SER A 83 -6.95 0.32 0.52
CA SER A 83 -7.82 0.59 1.68
C SER A 83 -8.77 -0.56 2.01
N ARG A 84 -9.01 -1.45 1.05
CA ARG A 84 -9.92 -2.61 1.13
C ARG A 84 -9.20 -3.94 0.91
N LEU A 85 -7.90 -4.00 1.16
CA LEU A 85 -7.13 -5.23 1.00
C LEU A 85 -7.75 -6.39 1.80
N GLU A 86 -8.25 -6.11 3.00
CA GLU A 86 -8.91 -7.08 3.90
C GLU A 86 -10.24 -7.62 3.33
N ASP A 87 -10.92 -6.90 2.43
CA ASP A 87 -12.17 -7.39 1.81
C ASP A 87 -11.91 -8.48 0.74
N LEU A 88 -10.66 -8.68 0.30
CA LEU A 88 -10.34 -9.66 -0.75
C LEU A 88 -10.59 -11.12 -0.35
N ASP A 89 -10.68 -11.39 0.96
CA ASP A 89 -11.00 -12.71 1.50
C ASP A 89 -12.42 -13.17 1.14
N ASP A 90 -13.34 -12.24 0.87
CA ASP A 90 -14.66 -12.54 0.32
C ASP A 90 -14.54 -12.74 -1.20
N PRO A 91 -14.78 -13.94 -1.76
CA PRO A 91 -14.68 -14.19 -3.20
C PRO A 91 -15.65 -13.34 -4.04
N ASN A 92 -16.78 -12.90 -3.46
CA ASN A 92 -17.80 -12.12 -4.15
C ASN A 92 -17.51 -10.62 -4.13
N PHE A 93 -16.50 -10.16 -3.39
CA PHE A 93 -16.08 -8.77 -3.41
C PHE A 93 -15.44 -8.39 -4.77
N PRO A 94 -15.67 -7.18 -5.30
CA PRO A 94 -16.60 -6.15 -4.84
C PRO A 94 -18.00 -6.30 -5.43
N GLN A 95 -18.30 -7.37 -6.17
CA GLN A 95 -19.56 -7.54 -6.91
C GLN A 95 -20.79 -7.47 -6.00
N ASN A 96 -20.71 -8.08 -4.82
CA ASN A 96 -21.76 -8.08 -3.80
C ASN A 96 -21.96 -6.74 -3.07
N ARG A 97 -21.12 -5.73 -3.31
CA ARG A 97 -21.28 -4.38 -2.73
C ARG A 97 -22.09 -3.49 -3.68
N PRO A 98 -23.10 -2.72 -3.19
CA PRO A 98 -23.82 -1.77 -4.03
C PRO A 98 -22.91 -0.63 -4.47
N MET A 99 -23.15 -0.12 -5.67
CA MET A 99 -22.50 1.10 -6.14
C MET A 99 -23.09 2.29 -5.38
N ARG A 100 -22.24 3.11 -4.75
CA ARG A 100 -22.63 4.34 -4.05
C ARG A 100 -21.44 5.26 -3.88
N PRO A 101 -21.61 6.58 -3.86
CA PRO A 101 -20.54 7.48 -3.46
C PRO A 101 -20.15 7.25 -2.00
N GLN A 102 -18.86 7.40 -1.69
CA GLN A 102 -18.40 7.50 -0.30
C GLN A 102 -18.64 8.89 0.25
N SER A 103 -19.00 8.95 1.53
CA SER A 103 -18.98 10.19 2.28
C SER A 103 -17.53 10.66 2.50
N GLN A 104 -17.34 11.96 2.68
CA GLN A 104 -16.02 12.53 2.98
C GLN A 104 -15.42 11.93 4.27
N SER A 105 -16.26 11.58 5.25
CA SER A 105 -15.83 10.93 6.50
C SER A 105 -15.23 9.54 6.24
N GLU A 106 -15.86 8.73 5.38
CA GLU A 106 -15.35 7.40 5.02
C GLU A 106 -14.02 7.52 4.27
N ILE A 107 -13.90 8.48 3.35
CA ILE A 107 -12.65 8.75 2.62
C ILE A 107 -11.53 9.11 3.62
N ASN A 108 -11.81 10.03 4.54
CA ASN A 108 -10.84 10.47 5.54
C ASN A 108 -10.43 9.32 6.48
N GLU A 109 -11.38 8.47 6.89
CA GLU A 109 -11.10 7.29 7.70
C GLU A 109 -10.16 6.32 6.98
N HIS A 110 -10.41 6.04 5.71
CA HIS A 110 -9.51 5.19 4.91
C HIS A 110 -8.12 5.81 4.83
N ILE A 111 -8.00 7.10 4.49
CA ILE A 111 -6.71 7.80 4.40
C ILE A 111 -5.96 7.74 5.74
N MET A 112 -6.64 8.01 6.85
CA MET A 112 -6.03 7.98 8.19
C MET A 112 -5.60 6.55 8.60
N ARG A 113 -6.33 5.52 8.15
CA ARG A 113 -6.02 4.12 8.45
C ARG A 113 -4.87 3.57 7.60
N MET A 114 -4.67 4.09 6.38
CA MET A 114 -3.68 3.55 5.43
C MET A 114 -2.25 3.40 5.98
N PRO A 115 -1.65 4.40 6.66
CA PRO A 115 -0.31 4.26 7.22
C PRO A 115 -0.18 3.07 8.19
N TYR A 116 -1.21 2.86 9.02
CA TYR A 116 -1.23 1.77 10.00
C TYR A 116 -1.37 0.40 9.33
N LEU A 117 -2.20 0.29 8.29
CA LEU A 117 -2.34 -0.95 7.52
C LEU A 117 -1.03 -1.34 6.82
N LEU A 118 -0.39 -0.37 6.18
CA LEU A 118 0.88 -0.60 5.49
C LEU A 118 1.99 -0.95 6.48
N ASP A 119 2.06 -0.30 7.64
CA ASP A 119 3.06 -0.68 8.66
C ASP A 119 2.78 -2.07 9.23
N ARG A 120 1.52 -2.40 9.54
CA ARG A 120 1.12 -3.74 10.01
C ARG A 120 1.54 -4.83 9.04
N PHE A 121 1.22 -4.69 7.76
CA PHE A 121 1.41 -5.74 6.75
C PHE A 121 2.78 -5.70 6.06
N SER A 122 3.45 -4.56 5.98
CA SER A 122 4.74 -4.44 5.28
C SER A 122 5.91 -4.13 6.21
N LYS A 123 5.68 -3.82 7.49
CA LYS A 123 6.71 -3.34 8.43
C LYS A 123 7.50 -2.17 7.86
N GLY A 124 6.80 -1.31 7.12
CA GLY A 124 7.29 -0.13 6.41
C GLY A 124 8.11 -0.42 5.15
N LEU A 125 8.12 -1.65 4.63
CA LEU A 125 8.75 -1.94 3.33
C LEU A 125 7.97 -1.29 2.17
N ILE A 126 6.71 -0.94 2.40
CA ILE A 126 5.88 -0.09 1.55
C ILE A 126 5.52 1.16 2.35
N GLU A 127 5.68 2.33 1.73
CA GLU A 127 5.33 3.63 2.32
C GLU A 127 4.23 4.33 1.53
N ILE A 128 3.49 5.17 2.22
CA ILE A 128 2.55 6.10 1.61
C ILE A 128 3.24 7.46 1.38
N LYS A 129 3.04 8.06 0.21
CA LYS A 129 3.53 9.41 -0.11
C LYS A 129 2.39 10.30 -0.58
N PRO A 130 2.35 11.57 -0.14
CA PRO A 130 1.49 12.55 -0.77
C PRO A 130 1.98 12.82 -2.20
N GLN A 131 1.04 12.90 -3.13
CA GLN A 131 1.25 13.28 -4.52
C GLN A 131 0.50 14.59 -4.76
N PRO A 132 1.19 15.65 -5.23
CA PRO A 132 0.54 16.89 -5.63
C PRO A 132 -0.48 16.62 -6.73
N LYS A 133 -1.67 17.22 -6.63
CA LYS A 133 -2.64 17.16 -7.73
C LYS A 133 -2.12 17.95 -8.93
N HIS A 134 -2.44 17.48 -10.13
CA HIS A 134 -2.21 18.24 -11.36
C HIS A 134 -3.31 19.30 -11.60
N THR A 135 -4.43 19.27 -10.85
CA THR A 135 -5.57 20.16 -11.03
C THR A 135 -6.10 20.70 -9.70
N THR A 136 -6.63 21.93 -9.73
CA THR A 136 -7.03 22.77 -8.57
C THR A 136 -8.47 22.56 -8.08
N GLU A 137 -9.24 21.64 -8.68
CA GLU A 137 -10.71 21.58 -8.51
C GLU A 137 -11.21 20.54 -7.48
N ASP A 138 -10.33 19.96 -6.67
CA ASP A 138 -10.68 18.82 -5.83
C ASP A 138 -10.41 19.15 -4.35
N HIS A 139 -11.41 18.95 -3.49
CA HIS A 139 -11.43 19.45 -2.10
C HIS A 139 -10.43 18.74 -1.15
N ASN A 140 -9.77 17.67 -1.60
CA ASN A 140 -8.61 17.10 -0.92
C ASN A 140 -7.32 17.61 -1.59
N GLU A 141 -6.38 18.18 -0.85
CA GLU A 141 -5.17 18.80 -1.45
C GLU A 141 -4.15 17.78 -2.02
N PHE A 142 -4.24 16.50 -1.66
CA PHE A 142 -3.29 15.46 -2.07
C PHE A 142 -3.99 14.16 -2.47
N HIS A 143 -3.53 13.51 -3.54
CA HIS A 143 -3.71 12.06 -3.72
C HIS A 143 -2.58 11.35 -2.99
N TYR A 144 -2.83 10.17 -2.41
CA TYR A 144 -1.77 9.39 -1.79
C TYR A 144 -1.40 8.23 -2.67
N ARG A 145 -0.11 8.04 -2.91
CA ARG A 145 0.41 6.86 -3.59
C ARG A 145 1.10 5.93 -2.60
N ILE A 146 1.14 4.65 -2.93
CA ILE A 146 2.05 3.72 -2.25
C ILE A 146 3.29 3.45 -3.10
N GLU A 147 4.42 3.29 -2.45
CA GLU A 147 5.68 2.95 -3.10
C GLU A 147 6.50 1.98 -2.24
N PHE A 148 7.32 1.16 -2.88
CA PHE A 148 8.35 0.44 -2.14
C PHE A 148 9.31 1.45 -1.54
N TYR A 149 9.66 1.23 -0.28
CA TYR A 149 10.58 2.08 0.47
C TYR A 149 11.92 2.32 -0.26
N HIS A 150 12.39 1.30 -0.97
CA HIS A 150 13.56 1.41 -1.84
C HIS A 150 13.46 0.36 -2.96
N ARG A 151 14.05 0.64 -4.12
CA ARG A 151 14.11 -0.30 -5.26
C ARG A 151 14.67 -1.68 -4.88
N THR A 152 15.67 -1.72 -4.01
CA THR A 152 16.27 -2.98 -3.54
C THR A 152 15.29 -3.85 -2.74
N VAL A 153 14.28 -3.26 -2.09
CA VAL A 153 13.20 -4.02 -1.43
C VAL A 153 12.42 -4.79 -2.49
N TYR A 154 12.01 -4.10 -3.56
CA TYR A 154 11.32 -4.72 -4.68
C TYR A 154 12.17 -5.84 -5.32
N GLU A 155 13.44 -5.57 -5.62
CA GLU A 155 14.36 -6.54 -6.22
C GLU A 155 14.53 -7.78 -5.33
N TYR A 156 14.68 -7.58 -4.02
CA TYR A 156 14.80 -8.67 -3.06
C TYR A 156 13.51 -9.52 -3.00
N ILE A 157 12.33 -8.88 -2.96
CA ILE A 157 11.07 -9.63 -2.92
C ILE A 157 10.90 -10.48 -4.17
N VAL A 158 11.10 -9.90 -5.36
CA VAL A 158 11.00 -10.63 -6.64
C VAL A 158 12.03 -11.77 -6.71
N GLY A 159 13.25 -11.55 -6.20
CA GLY A 159 14.33 -12.54 -6.26
C GLY A 159 14.23 -13.66 -5.23
N ALA A 160 13.72 -13.39 -4.02
CA ALA A 160 13.83 -14.31 -2.88
C ALA A 160 12.49 -14.69 -2.24
N ARG A 161 11.48 -13.80 -2.21
CA ARG A 161 10.27 -14.00 -1.39
C ARG A 161 8.99 -14.26 -2.19
N GLN A 162 8.89 -13.76 -3.42
CA GLN A 162 7.68 -13.86 -4.23
C GLN A 162 7.20 -15.31 -4.37
N ARG A 163 8.12 -16.24 -4.68
CA ARG A 163 7.76 -17.66 -4.84
C ARG A 163 7.24 -18.29 -3.55
N GLU A 164 7.80 -17.92 -2.40
CA GLU A 164 7.32 -18.41 -1.10
C GLU A 164 5.93 -17.88 -0.78
N MET A 165 5.67 -16.60 -1.07
CA MET A 165 4.36 -15.97 -0.93
C MET A 165 3.31 -16.66 -1.82
N GLU A 166 3.66 -16.96 -3.07
CA GLU A 166 2.80 -17.69 -4.01
C GLU A 166 2.50 -19.12 -3.52
N ILE A 167 3.49 -19.83 -2.98
CA ILE A 167 3.31 -21.18 -2.40
C ILE A 167 2.36 -21.15 -1.19
N ARG A 168 2.47 -20.12 -0.33
CA ARG A 168 1.56 -19.95 0.83
C ARG A 168 0.14 -19.56 0.44
N ASN A 169 -0.06 -19.03 -0.76
CA ASN A 169 -1.35 -18.55 -1.24
C ASN A 169 -1.73 -19.26 -2.57
N PRO A 170 -1.96 -20.57 -2.55
CA PRO A 170 -2.23 -21.34 -3.76
C PRO A 170 -3.51 -20.82 -4.45
N GLY A 171 -3.41 -20.57 -5.76
CA GLY A 171 -4.54 -20.07 -6.55
C GLY A 171 -4.84 -18.57 -6.39
N PHE A 172 -4.05 -17.84 -5.60
CA PHE A 172 -4.20 -16.38 -5.51
C PHE A 172 -3.72 -15.71 -6.81
N ASP A 173 -4.64 -14.99 -7.47
CA ASP A 173 -4.34 -14.17 -8.64
C ASP A 173 -4.19 -12.70 -8.22
N ALA A 174 -2.95 -12.22 -8.21
CA ALA A 174 -2.62 -10.86 -7.84
C ALA A 174 -3.16 -9.81 -8.83
N LEU A 175 -3.23 -10.13 -10.13
CA LEU A 175 -3.75 -9.20 -11.14
C LEU A 175 -5.27 -9.10 -11.04
N ALA A 176 -5.96 -10.24 -10.94
CA ALA A 176 -7.40 -10.25 -10.72
C ALA A 176 -7.77 -9.54 -9.41
N SER A 177 -6.99 -9.72 -8.35
CA SER A 177 -7.19 -9.04 -7.07
C SER A 177 -6.97 -7.53 -7.18
N ALA A 178 -5.93 -7.08 -7.90
CA ALA A 178 -5.72 -5.66 -8.19
C ALA A 178 -6.92 -5.06 -8.95
N LEU A 179 -7.45 -5.78 -9.94
CA LEU A 179 -8.65 -5.35 -10.68
C LEU A 179 -9.89 -5.30 -9.79
N ARG A 180 -10.08 -6.27 -8.89
CA ARG A 180 -11.17 -6.27 -7.90
C ARG A 180 -11.10 -5.03 -7.00
N LEU A 181 -9.91 -4.66 -6.52
CA LEU A 181 -9.69 -3.43 -5.75
C LEU A 181 -9.96 -2.16 -6.58
N ALA A 182 -9.50 -2.12 -7.82
CA ALA A 182 -9.76 -0.98 -8.72
C ALA A 182 -11.26 -0.81 -9.01
N VAL A 183 -11.99 -1.91 -9.27
CA VAL A 183 -13.45 -1.89 -9.42
C VAL A 183 -14.15 -1.45 -8.14
N ALA A 184 -13.65 -1.86 -6.97
CA ALA A 184 -14.18 -1.40 -5.70
C ALA A 184 -14.04 0.12 -5.58
N ASN A 185 -12.86 0.68 -5.88
CA ASN A 185 -12.67 2.13 -5.90
C ASN A 185 -13.69 2.81 -6.82
N ILE A 186 -13.90 2.28 -8.03
CA ILE A 186 -14.89 2.84 -8.97
C ILE A 186 -16.31 2.80 -8.41
N LYS A 187 -16.72 1.69 -7.79
CA LYS A 187 -18.06 1.57 -7.16
C LYS A 187 -18.29 2.58 -6.05
N PHE A 188 -17.22 3.09 -5.46
CA PHE A 188 -17.20 3.95 -4.30
C PHE A 188 -16.75 5.39 -4.62
N LEU A 189 -16.36 5.67 -5.87
CA LEU A 189 -15.96 6.99 -6.32
C LEU A 189 -17.10 7.98 -6.06
N ASN A 190 -16.79 9.02 -5.30
CA ASN A 190 -17.64 10.19 -5.19
C ASN A 190 -17.43 11.04 -6.44
N LEU A 191 -18.07 10.67 -7.55
CA LEU A 191 -18.10 11.51 -8.73
C LEU A 191 -19.05 12.68 -8.44
N PRO A 192 -18.63 13.95 -8.65
CA PRO A 192 -19.59 15.05 -8.67
C PRO A 192 -20.67 14.70 -9.70
N ASP A 193 -21.92 15.01 -9.37
CA ASP A 193 -23.06 14.67 -10.21
C ASP A 193 -22.78 15.11 -11.65
N PHE A 194 -22.90 14.19 -12.61
CA PHE A 194 -22.56 14.47 -14.01
C PHE A 194 -23.38 15.66 -14.57
N GLN A 195 -24.50 15.98 -13.93
CA GLN A 195 -25.38 17.10 -14.23
C GLN A 195 -24.82 18.48 -13.85
N GLU A 196 -23.85 18.55 -12.93
CA GLU A 196 -23.27 19.80 -12.47
C GLU A 196 -22.04 20.24 -13.25
N ARG A 197 -21.51 19.38 -14.14
CA ARG A 197 -20.38 19.79 -14.98
C ARG A 197 -20.83 20.82 -16.04
N PRO A 198 -20.11 21.94 -16.22
CA PRO A 198 -20.50 23.00 -17.16
C PRO A 198 -20.56 22.52 -18.62
N ASP A 199 -19.71 21.56 -19.00
CA ASP A 199 -19.67 20.94 -20.33
C ASP A 199 -20.89 20.06 -20.67
N TYR A 200 -21.53 19.46 -19.66
CA TYR A 200 -22.75 18.67 -19.81
C TYR A 200 -23.96 19.52 -20.25
N LYS A 201 -24.01 20.79 -19.82
CA LYS A 201 -25.03 21.76 -20.25
C LYS A 201 -24.84 22.24 -21.69
N GLU A 202 -23.62 22.22 -22.21
CA GLU A 202 -23.33 22.55 -23.62
C GLU A 202 -23.69 21.40 -24.55
N TRP A 203 -23.39 20.16 -24.15
CA TRP A 203 -23.73 18.95 -24.91
C TRP A 203 -25.24 18.70 -25.06
N THR A 204 -26.03 19.10 -24.07
CA THR A 204 -27.50 18.99 -24.12
C THR A 204 -28.14 20.09 -24.94
N LYS A 205 -27.58 21.31 -24.94
CA LYS A 205 -28.06 22.43 -25.78
C LYS A 205 -27.80 22.24 -27.27
N SER A 206 -26.80 21.45 -27.68
CA SER A 206 -26.52 21.21 -29.10
C SER A 206 -27.41 20.15 -29.75
N ARG A 207 -28.28 19.48 -29.00
CA ARG A 207 -29.22 18.46 -29.52
C ARG A 207 -30.63 19.00 -29.77
N ASP A 208 -30.91 20.23 -29.35
CA ASP A 208 -32.19 20.93 -29.52
C ASP A 208 -32.16 22.01 -30.62
N LEU A 209 -31.19 21.96 -31.55
CA LEU A 209 -31.09 22.80 -32.75
C LEU A 209 -31.06 21.97 -34.03
#